data_AF-A0A3M1RLE7-F1
#
_entry.id   AF-A0A3M1RLE7-F1
#
_cell.length_a   1.000
_cell.length_b   1.000
_cell.length_c   1.000
_cell.angle_alpha   90.00
_cell.angle_beta   90.00
_cell.angle_gamma   90.00
#
_symmetry.space_group_name_H-M   'P 1'
#
loop_
_entity.id
_entity.type
_entity.pdbx_description
1 polymer ?
#
loop_
_entity_poly.entity_id
_entity_poly.type
_entity_poly.pdbx_seq_one_letter_code
_entity_poly.pdbx_strand_id
1 'polypeptide(L)'
;MGGDPLKVYEITIKPKGRFGTPLKGDTLFGHFCWQIAYDDSLIGIKIKEFLESYSSSPLVIFSSAFPKFVNHEGDNDYEEYALKKPDVPIKYLSDFSKDENNETDKIDKRKEFKKKK
;
A
#
# COMPACT_ATOMS: atom_id res chain seq x y z
N MET A 1 -3.27 25.61 8.96
CA MET A 1 -2.88 24.58 9.96
C MET A 1 -2.02 23.56 9.22
N GLY A 2 -0.69 23.65 9.36
CA GLY A 2 0.22 22.63 8.83
C GLY A 2 0.24 21.48 9.81
N GLY A 3 -0.46 20.39 9.49
CA GLY A 3 -0.32 19.15 10.25
C GLY A 3 1.06 18.55 10.02
N ASP A 4 1.63 17.92 11.04
CA ASP A 4 2.89 17.20 10.91
C ASP A 4 2.78 16.17 9.77
N PRO A 5 3.82 16.01 8.93
CA PRO A 5 3.78 15.05 7.84
C PRO A 5 3.61 13.63 8.38
N LEU A 6 2.79 12.83 7.69
CA LEU A 6 2.60 11.42 8.00
C LEU A 6 3.98 10.71 7.98
N LYS A 7 4.38 10.12 9.11
CA LYS A 7 5.59 9.29 9.17
C LYS A 7 5.28 7.92 8.56
N VAL A 8 5.99 7.57 7.51
CA VAL A 8 5.86 6.27 6.82
C VAL A 8 7.01 5.37 7.25
N TYR A 9 6.68 4.16 7.68
CA TYR A 9 7.65 3.12 8.01
C TYR A 9 7.52 1.97 7.02
N GLU A 10 8.66 1.48 6.52
CA GLU A 10 8.71 0.26 5.72
C GLU A 10 9.07 -0.95 6.59
N ILE A 11 8.29 -2.01 6.46
CA ILE A 11 8.54 -3.29 7.12
C ILE A 11 8.63 -4.38 6.05
N THR A 12 9.83 -4.94 5.85
CA THR A 12 10.06 -6.03 4.90
C THR A 12 9.89 -7.38 5.60
N ILE A 13 8.86 -8.14 5.20
CA ILE A 13 8.67 -9.53 5.64
C ILE A 13 9.40 -10.44 4.65
N LYS A 14 10.40 -11.19 5.14
CA LYS A 14 11.12 -12.22 4.36
C LYS A 14 10.48 -13.59 4.61
N PRO A 15 9.57 -14.07 3.74
CA PRO A 15 8.91 -15.36 3.94
C PRO A 15 9.92 -16.50 3.93
N LYS A 16 9.82 -17.40 4.91
CA LYS A 16 10.55 -18.69 4.91
C LYS A 16 9.74 -19.82 4.26
N GLY A 17 8.52 -19.52 3.80
CA GLY A 17 7.57 -20.48 3.23
C GLY A 17 6.36 -19.78 2.62
N ARG A 18 5.39 -20.56 2.16
CA ARG A 18 4.16 -20.03 1.54
C ARG A 18 3.25 -19.39 2.58
N PHE A 19 2.59 -18.30 2.22
CA PHE A 19 1.54 -17.71 3.05
C PHE A 19 0.24 -18.51 2.95
N GLY A 20 -0.45 -18.71 4.08
CA GLY A 20 -1.79 -19.31 4.12
C GLY A 20 -2.91 -18.32 3.78
N THR A 21 -2.68 -17.03 3.99
CA THR A 21 -3.63 -15.93 3.75
C THR A 21 -2.90 -14.78 3.07
N PRO A 22 -3.54 -14.05 2.12
CA PRO A 22 -2.95 -12.84 1.57
C PRO A 22 -2.62 -11.81 2.65
N LEU A 23 -1.47 -11.17 2.55
CA LEU A 23 -1.00 -10.14 3.49
C LEU A 23 -1.70 -8.78 3.24
N LYS A 24 -3.01 -8.74 3.47
CA LYS A 24 -3.79 -7.50 3.36
C LYS A 24 -3.64 -6.64 4.61
N GLY A 25 -3.89 -5.34 4.46
CA GLY A 25 -3.73 -4.37 5.55
C GLY A 25 -4.61 -4.66 6.76
N ASP A 26 -5.84 -5.12 6.55
CA ASP A 26 -6.75 -5.56 7.63
C ASP A 26 -6.24 -6.80 8.36
N THR A 27 -5.62 -7.74 7.63
CA THR A 27 -5.02 -8.94 8.23
C THR A 27 -3.78 -8.59 9.07
N LEU A 28 -2.91 -7.71 8.55
CA LEU A 28 -1.73 -7.23 9.28
C LEU A 28 -2.13 -6.42 10.52
N PHE A 29 -3.11 -5.55 10.39
CA PHE A 29 -3.68 -4.80 11.51
C PHE A 29 -4.28 -5.73 12.57
N GLY A 30 -5.01 -6.77 12.15
CA GLY A 30 -5.52 -7.79 13.06
C GLY A 30 -4.42 -8.48 13.85
N HIS A 31 -3.32 -8.88 13.19
CA HIS A 31 -2.15 -9.45 13.88
C HIS A 31 -1.51 -8.47 14.86
N PHE A 32 -1.40 -7.19 14.49
CA PHE A 32 -0.90 -6.14 15.37
C PHE A 32 -1.78 -5.99 16.63
N CYS A 33 -3.10 -5.95 16.47
CA CYS A 33 -4.04 -5.93 17.58
C CYS A 33 -3.91 -7.15 18.50
N TRP A 34 -3.67 -8.34 17.95
CA TRP A 34 -3.40 -9.54 18.74
C TRP A 34 -2.12 -9.44 19.57
N GLN A 35 -1.07 -8.81 19.04
CA GLN A 35 0.15 -8.59 19.82
C GLN A 35 -0.10 -7.64 21.00
N ILE A 36 -0.83 -6.54 20.79
CA ILE A 36 -1.22 -5.62 21.87
C ILE A 36 -2.12 -6.31 22.90
N ALA A 37 -3.06 -7.14 22.46
CA ALA A 37 -3.94 -7.88 23.36
C ALA A 37 -3.16 -8.90 24.22
N TYR A 38 -2.04 -9.41 23.71
CA TYR A 38 -1.15 -10.30 24.44
C TYR A 38 -0.21 -9.54 25.39
N ASP A 39 0.30 -8.39 24.96
CA ASP A 39 1.22 -7.53 25.70
C ASP A 39 0.91 -6.04 25.42
N ASP A 40 0.21 -5.40 26.36
CA ASP A 40 -0.19 -3.99 26.23
C ASP A 40 0.98 -3.01 26.45
N SER A 41 2.12 -3.49 26.98
CA SER A 41 3.32 -2.68 27.16
C SER A 41 3.97 -2.24 25.85
N LEU A 42 3.66 -2.92 24.74
CA LEU A 42 4.15 -2.59 23.39
C LEU A 42 3.75 -1.18 22.95
N ILE A 43 2.59 -0.69 23.41
CA ILE A 43 2.08 0.65 23.09
C ILE A 43 1.71 1.47 24.32
N GLY A 44 1.78 0.88 25.52
CA GLY A 44 1.53 1.55 26.80
C GLY A 44 0.04 1.84 27.08
N ILE A 45 -0.88 1.31 26.29
CA ILE A 45 -2.33 1.44 26.46
C ILE A 45 -3.02 0.10 26.20
N LYS A 46 -4.19 -0.11 26.79
CA LYS A 46 -4.96 -1.33 26.59
C LYS A 46 -5.55 -1.37 25.17
N ILE A 47 -5.68 -2.58 24.62
CA ILE A 47 -6.27 -2.80 23.29
C ILE A 47 -7.66 -2.15 23.14
N LYS A 48 -8.47 -2.13 24.21
CA LYS A 48 -9.80 -1.51 24.17
C LYS A 48 -9.72 0.00 23.93
N GLU A 49 -8.85 0.70 24.64
CA GLU A 49 -8.63 2.15 24.52
C GLU A 49 -8.04 2.49 23.14
N PHE A 50 -7.12 1.65 22.66
CA PHE A 50 -6.57 1.74 21.31
C PHE A 50 -7.66 1.66 20.23
N LEU A 51 -8.58 0.70 20.34
CA LEU A 51 -9.65 0.52 19.35
C LEU A 51 -10.73 1.61 19.42
N GLU A 52 -11.08 2.08 20.62
CA GLU A 52 -12.09 3.15 20.82
C GLU A 52 -11.65 4.48 20.18
N SER A 53 -10.36 4.80 20.23
CA SER A 53 -9.78 6.02 19.65
C SER A 53 -9.52 5.93 18.14
N TYR A 54 -9.52 4.73 17.56
CA TYR A 54 -9.06 4.51 16.19
C TYR A 54 -9.89 5.24 15.13
N SER A 55 -11.20 5.41 15.34
CA SER A 55 -12.09 6.09 14.38
C SER A 55 -11.86 7.61 14.31
N SER A 56 -11.38 8.23 15.38
CA SER A 56 -11.17 9.68 15.46
C SER A 56 -9.70 10.08 15.32
N SER A 57 -8.78 9.23 15.80
CA SER A 57 -7.35 9.51 15.83
C SER A 57 -6.56 8.21 15.71
N PRO A 58 -6.41 7.64 14.50
CA PRO A 58 -5.67 6.40 14.32
C PRO A 58 -4.19 6.60 14.65
N LEU A 59 -3.68 5.84 15.63
CA LEU A 59 -2.26 5.88 16.01
C LEU A 59 -1.34 5.27 14.94
N VAL A 60 -1.84 4.30 14.18
CA VAL A 60 -1.12 3.62 13.11
C VAL A 60 -2.08 3.19 12.02
N ILE A 61 -1.63 3.24 10.76
CA ILE A 61 -2.40 2.78 9.60
C ILE A 61 -1.52 1.78 8.83
N PHE A 62 -2.07 0.60 8.54
CA PHE A 62 -1.37 -0.43 7.78
C PHE A 62 -1.79 -0.40 6.32
N SER A 63 -0.82 -0.35 5.42
CA SER A 63 -1.03 -0.67 4.01
C SER A 63 -1.17 -2.19 3.83
N SER A 64 -1.71 -2.63 2.70
CA SER A 64 -1.55 -4.02 2.28
C SER A 64 -0.10 -4.25 1.86
N ALA A 65 0.45 -5.43 2.14
CA ALA A 65 1.79 -5.76 1.70
C ALA A 65 1.86 -5.83 0.18
N PHE A 66 3.00 -5.44 -0.36
CA PHE A 66 3.32 -5.49 -1.77
C PHE A 66 4.72 -6.06 -1.97
N PRO A 67 4.99 -6.72 -3.11
CA PRO A 67 6.33 -7.19 -3.43
C PRO A 67 7.33 -6.04 -3.50
N LYS A 68 8.49 -6.27 -2.87
CA LYS A 68 9.71 -5.46 -3.00
C LYS A 68 10.76 -6.31 -3.70
N PHE A 69 11.39 -5.74 -4.72
CA PHE A 69 12.49 -6.35 -5.47
C PHE A 69 13.75 -5.51 -5.25
N VAL A 70 14.88 -6.19 -5.13
CA VAL A 70 16.20 -5.55 -5.13
C VAL A 70 16.85 -5.96 -6.44
N ASN A 71 17.14 -4.98 -7.28
CA ASN A 71 17.75 -5.18 -8.58
C ASN A 71 19.18 -4.65 -8.57
N HIS A 72 19.99 -5.20 -9.47
CA HIS A 72 21.41 -4.87 -9.61
C HIS A 72 21.65 -4.43 -11.06
N GLU A 73 22.13 -3.21 -11.26
CA GLU A 73 22.50 -2.68 -12.58
C GLU A 73 23.91 -2.07 -12.52
N GLY A 74 24.88 -2.80 -13.08
CA GLY A 74 26.29 -2.49 -12.90
C GLY A 74 26.70 -2.60 -11.43
N ASP A 75 27.27 -1.52 -10.90
CA ASP A 75 27.65 -1.40 -9.48
C ASP A 75 26.57 -0.76 -8.60
N ASN A 76 25.36 -0.51 -9.14
CA ASN A 76 24.27 0.14 -8.40
C ASN A 76 23.17 -0.85 -8.03
N ASP A 77 22.79 -0.82 -6.76
CA ASP A 77 21.64 -1.53 -6.22
C ASP A 77 20.46 -0.56 -6.12
N TYR A 78 19.28 -0.99 -6.59
CA TYR A 78 18.06 -0.21 -6.43
C TYR A 78 16.87 -1.08 -6.06
N GLU A 79 15.89 -0.45 -5.43
CA GLU A 79 14.69 -1.11 -4.91
C GLU A 79 13.48 -0.75 -5.77
N GLU A 80 12.74 -1.77 -6.20
CA GLU A 80 11.48 -1.62 -6.92
C GLU A 80 10.31 -2.17 -6.13
N TYR A 81 9.17 -1.51 -6.25
CA TYR A 81 7.95 -1.83 -5.52
C TYR A 81 6.80 -2.07 -6.48
N ALA A 82 6.14 -3.23 -6.38
CA ALA A 82 4.97 -3.55 -7.19
C ALA A 82 3.67 -3.20 -6.46
N LEU A 83 3.19 -1.97 -6.67
CA LEU A 83 1.94 -1.48 -6.06
C LEU A 83 0.71 -1.85 -6.88
N LYS A 84 -0.44 -1.98 -6.20
CA LYS A 84 -1.73 -2.12 -6.88
C LYS A 84 -1.98 -0.88 -7.74
N LYS A 85 -2.37 -1.11 -9.00
CA LYS A 85 -2.82 -0.02 -9.88
C LYS A 85 -3.97 0.76 -9.21
N PRO A 86 -3.88 2.10 -9.15
CA PRO A 86 -4.94 2.90 -8.52
C PRO A 86 -6.24 2.77 -9.32
N ASP A 87 -7.36 2.62 -8.59
CA ASP A 87 -8.71 2.55 -9.14
C ASP A 87 -9.24 3.95 -9.48
N VAL A 88 -8.45 4.73 -10.23
CA VAL A 88 -8.80 6.08 -10.68
C VAL A 88 -9.39 6.05 -12.09
N PRO A 89 -10.22 7.03 -12.47
CA PRO A 89 -10.69 7.14 -13.85
C PRO A 89 -9.51 7.15 -14.83
N ILE A 90 -9.67 6.43 -15.95
CA ILE A 90 -8.58 6.13 -16.89
C ILE A 90 -7.84 7.38 -17.39
N LYS A 91 -8.52 8.53 -17.43
CA LYS A 91 -7.97 9.83 -17.83
C LYS A 91 -6.90 10.38 -16.87
N TYR A 92 -6.86 9.90 -15.63
CA TYR A 92 -5.88 10.29 -14.62
C TYR A 92 -4.69 9.32 -14.53
N LEU A 93 -4.69 8.25 -15.32
CA LEU A 93 -3.53 7.39 -15.43
C LEU A 93 -2.47 8.07 -16.30
N SER A 94 -1.22 7.99 -15.85
CA SER A 94 -0.03 8.63 -16.45
C SER A 94 0.17 8.35 -17.94
N ASP A 95 -0.38 7.25 -18.46
CA ASP A 95 -0.32 6.88 -19.88
C ASP A 95 -1.23 7.74 -20.77
N PHE A 96 -2.23 8.43 -20.21
CA PHE A 96 -3.18 9.27 -20.94
C PHE A 96 -2.91 10.77 -20.82
N SER A 97 -2.03 11.18 -19.91
CA SER A 97 -1.70 12.60 -19.67
C SER A 97 -0.58 13.13 -20.56
N LYS A 98 0.14 12.26 -21.30
CA LYS A 98 1.27 12.66 -22.16
C LYS A 98 0.91 12.92 -23.64
N ASP A 99 -0.28 12.54 -24.10
CA ASP A 99 -0.68 12.72 -25.49
C ASP A 99 -1.71 13.85 -25.64
N GLU A 100 -1.23 15.00 -26.12
CA GLU A 100 -2.03 16.22 -26.24
C GLU A 100 -2.94 16.30 -27.48
N ASN A 101 -2.81 15.46 -28.52
CA ASN A 101 -3.29 15.92 -29.85
C ASN A 101 -4.42 15.17 -30.59
N ASN A 102 -5.13 14.18 -30.02
CA ASN A 102 -6.37 13.70 -30.68
C ASN A 102 -7.35 12.96 -29.77
N GLU A 103 -8.66 13.24 -29.89
CA GLU A 103 -9.71 12.54 -29.11
C GLU A 103 -9.92 11.09 -29.56
N THR A 104 -9.72 10.81 -30.85
CA THR A 104 -9.90 9.48 -31.44
C THR A 104 -8.90 8.47 -30.87
N ASP A 105 -7.64 8.87 -30.72
CA ASP A 105 -6.57 8.02 -30.17
C ASP A 105 -6.83 7.67 -28.69
N LYS A 106 -7.48 8.56 -27.94
CA LYS A 106 -7.88 8.29 -26.55
C LYS A 106 -8.95 7.20 -26.47
N ILE A 107 -9.86 7.11 -27.44
CA ILE A 107 -10.93 6.10 -27.46
C ILE A 107 -10.38 4.72 -27.80
N ASP A 108 -9.46 4.61 -28.76
CA ASP A 108 -8.91 3.32 -29.15
C ASP A 108 -7.94 2.75 -28.11
N LYS A 109 -7.10 3.60 -27.49
CA LYS A 109 -6.30 3.20 -26.32
C LYS A 109 -7.18 2.70 -25.17
N ARG A 110 -8.35 3.33 -24.91
CA ARG A 110 -9.30 2.84 -23.90
C ARG A 110 -9.82 1.43 -24.21
N LYS A 111 -10.10 1.11 -25.48
CA LYS A 111 -10.54 -0.23 -25.88
C LYS A 111 -9.44 -1.26 -25.68
N GLU A 112 -8.20 -0.95 -26.02
CA GLU A 112 -7.05 -1.82 -25.80
C GLU A 112 -6.77 -2.08 -24.32
N PHE A 113 -6.82 -1.05 -23.48
CA PHE A 113 -6.63 -1.20 -22.04
C PHE A 113 -7.74 -2.01 -21.37
N LYS A 114 -8.99 -1.91 -21.84
CA LYS A 114 -10.09 -2.77 -21.35
C LYS A 114 -9.89 -4.25 -21.72
N LYS A 115 -9.20 -4.54 -22.82
CA LYS A 115 -8.89 -5.92 -23.25
C LYS A 115 -7.76 -6.57 -22.46
N LYS A 116 -6.87 -5.79 -21.85
CA LYS A 116 -5.75 -6.26 -21.02
C LYS A 116 -6.14 -6.53 -19.55
N LYS A 117 -7.43 -6.42 -19.21
CA LYS A 117 -7.95 -6.62 -17.86
C LYS A 117 -8.18 -8.10 -17.56
#